data_AF-A0A7Y5QAN2-F1
#
_entry.id   AF-A0A7Y5QAN2-F1
#
_cell.length_a   1.000
_cell.length_b   1.000
_cell.length_c   1.000
_cell.angle_alpha   90.00
_cell.angle_beta   90.00
_cell.angle_gamma   90.00
#
_symmetry.space_group_name_H-M   'P 1'
#
loop_
_entity.id
_entity.type
_entity.pdbx_description
1 polymer ?
#
loop_
_entity_poly.entity_id
_entity_poly.type
_entity_poly.pdbx_seq_one_letter_code
_entity_poly.pdbx_strand_id
1 'polypeptide(L)'
;MADDQQHPEEPDWMHEFDELARRELGEGSACEQVHPIIERWYRELDEEDIPPSRPSVEQAVSCLATEIMLDTPPEILDEVVKHVDEDTLAWWIEHILTVGRALEASLRDGGLDDL
;
A
#
# COMPACT_ATOMS: atom_id res chain seq x y z
N MET A 1 26.13 7.17 -18.10
CA MET A 1 26.51 7.16 -16.68
C MET A 1 25.89 8.40 -16.08
N ALA A 2 24.66 8.27 -15.58
CA ALA A 2 23.96 9.33 -14.89
C ALA A 2 24.10 9.07 -13.40
N ASP A 3 24.42 10.13 -12.66
CA ASP A 3 24.77 10.13 -11.24
C ASP A 3 23.71 9.46 -10.36
N ASP A 4 24.17 8.55 -9.48
CA ASP A 4 23.54 8.29 -8.18
C ASP A 4 23.65 9.57 -7.34
N GLN A 5 22.68 10.47 -7.47
CA GLN A 5 22.44 11.47 -6.43
C GLN A 5 21.45 10.87 -5.44
N GLN A 6 21.98 10.08 -4.49
CA GLN A 6 21.24 9.74 -3.27
C GLN A 6 20.84 11.06 -2.60
N HIS A 7 19.54 11.35 -2.59
CA HIS A 7 19.02 12.45 -1.81
C HIS A 7 19.24 12.09 -0.32
N PRO A 8 19.88 12.94 0.49
CA PRO A 8 20.30 12.62 1.86
C PRO A 8 19.15 12.41 2.85
N GLU A 9 17.90 12.38 2.38
CA GLU A 9 16.68 12.16 3.16
C GLU A 9 15.94 10.88 2.74
N GLU A 10 16.43 10.12 1.76
CA GLU A 10 15.79 8.87 1.36
C GLU A 10 16.11 7.74 2.35
N PRO A 11 15.08 7.06 2.90
CA PRO A 11 15.31 5.90 3.75
C PRO A 11 16.01 4.76 3.00
N ASP A 12 16.91 4.05 3.67
CA ASP A 12 17.70 2.95 3.07
C ASP A 12 16.83 1.89 2.37
N TRP A 13 15.65 1.58 2.92
CA TRP A 13 14.72 0.62 2.33
C TRP A 13 14.28 1.03 0.92
N MET A 14 14.20 2.33 0.61
CA MET A 14 13.74 2.83 -0.67
C MET A 14 14.73 2.55 -1.80
N HIS A 15 16.04 2.51 -1.50
CA HIS A 15 17.06 2.06 -2.44
C HIS A 15 16.93 0.57 -2.74
N GLU A 16 16.63 -0.26 -1.72
CA GLU A 16 16.41 -1.69 -1.93
C GLU A 16 15.24 -1.97 -2.87
N PHE A 17 14.16 -1.17 -2.79
CA PHE A 17 13.04 -1.26 -3.73
C PHE A 17 13.40 -0.79 -5.14
N ASP A 18 14.18 0.28 -5.29
CA ASP A 18 14.60 0.75 -6.61
C ASP A 18 15.54 -0.26 -7.29
N GLU A 19 16.47 -0.87 -6.55
CA GLU A 19 17.30 -1.97 -7.07
C GLU A 19 16.48 -3.18 -7.48
N LEU A 20 15.51 -3.58 -6.64
CA LEU A 20 14.57 -4.66 -6.96
C LEU A 20 13.80 -4.35 -8.25
N ALA A 21 13.24 -3.16 -8.36
CA ALA A 21 12.47 -2.75 -9.52
C ALA A 21 13.30 -2.70 -10.81
N ARG A 22 14.52 -2.13 -10.75
CA ARG A 22 15.45 -2.13 -11.88
C ARG A 22 15.81 -3.54 -12.34
N ARG A 23 15.86 -4.51 -11.43
CA ARG A 23 16.12 -5.92 -11.75
C ARG A 23 14.95 -6.60 -12.47
N GLU A 24 13.73 -6.33 -12.03
CA GLU A 24 12.53 -7.04 -12.52
C GLU A 24 11.85 -6.33 -13.72
N LEU A 25 11.97 -5.01 -13.87
CA LEU A 25 11.21 -4.20 -14.84
C LEU A 25 11.98 -3.77 -16.10
N GLY A 26 13.21 -4.24 -16.31
CA GLY A 26 13.96 -3.97 -17.54
C GLY A 26 14.45 -2.50 -17.68
N GLU A 27 14.22 -1.86 -18.83
CA GLU A 27 14.68 -0.48 -19.08
C GLU A 27 13.67 0.56 -18.56
N GLY A 28 14.08 1.33 -17.54
CA GLY A 28 13.28 2.40 -16.91
C GLY A 28 13.16 2.19 -15.40
N SER A 29 12.94 3.24 -14.62
CA SER A 29 12.80 3.12 -13.16
C SER A 29 11.41 2.58 -12.75
N ALA A 30 11.30 1.97 -11.56
CA ALA A 30 9.99 1.64 -10.96
C ALA A 30 9.06 2.84 -10.94
N CYS A 31 9.63 4.01 -10.62
CA CYS A 31 8.93 5.27 -10.52
C CYS A 31 8.35 5.75 -11.86
N GLU A 32 8.96 5.38 -12.99
CA GLU A 32 8.46 5.73 -14.32
C GLU A 32 7.45 4.70 -14.85
N GLN A 33 7.61 3.44 -14.49
CA GLN A 33 6.80 2.34 -15.04
C GLN A 33 5.59 1.98 -14.17
N VAL A 34 5.78 1.87 -12.85
CA VAL A 34 4.76 1.37 -11.91
C VAL A 34 3.98 2.49 -11.24
N HIS A 35 4.65 3.57 -10.85
CA HIS A 35 4.04 4.69 -10.12
C HIS A 35 2.84 5.31 -10.84
N PRO A 36 2.89 5.63 -12.15
CA PRO A 36 1.72 6.17 -12.86
C PRO A 36 0.53 5.22 -12.89
N ILE A 37 0.78 3.91 -12.84
CA ILE A 37 -0.26 2.88 -12.85
C ILE A 37 -0.90 2.76 -11.46
N ILE A 38 -0.09 2.70 -10.41
CA ILE A 38 -0.57 2.69 -9.02
C ILE A 38 -1.30 4.00 -8.69
N GLU A 39 -0.79 5.14 -9.17
CA GLU A 39 -1.44 6.44 -8.99
C GLU A 39 -2.80 6.50 -9.71
N ARG A 40 -2.87 6.04 -10.97
CA ARG A 40 -4.14 5.97 -11.71
C ARG A 40 -5.14 5.08 -10.98
N TRP A 41 -4.70 3.88 -10.58
CA TRP A 41 -5.53 2.93 -9.86
C TRP A 41 -6.00 3.46 -8.50
N TYR A 42 -5.13 4.13 -7.75
CA TYR A 42 -5.48 4.77 -6.48
C TYR A 42 -6.55 5.84 -6.68
N ARG A 43 -6.41 6.68 -7.72
CA ARG A 43 -7.42 7.71 -8.05
C ARG A 43 -8.74 7.09 -8.47
N GLU A 44 -8.72 6.02 -9.26
CA GLU A 44 -9.93 5.27 -9.64
C GLU A 44 -10.62 4.68 -8.41
N LEU A 45 -9.87 4.15 -7.44
CA LEU A 45 -10.42 3.69 -6.17
C LEU A 45 -10.94 4.78 -5.24
N ASP A 46 -10.32 5.97 -5.25
CA ASP A 46 -10.77 7.10 -4.43
C ASP A 46 -12.04 7.75 -5.02
N GLU A 47 -12.21 7.64 -6.35
CA GLU A 47 -13.39 8.11 -7.08
C GLU A 47 -14.58 7.12 -7.01
N GLU A 48 -14.31 5.82 -6.84
CA GLU A 48 -15.33 4.79 -6.68
C GLU A 48 -15.63 4.52 -5.19
N ASP A 49 -16.92 4.49 -4.82
CA ASP A 49 -17.29 3.94 -3.51
C ASP A 49 -16.73 2.51 -3.41
N ILE A 50 -16.02 2.21 -2.32
CA ILE A 50 -15.54 0.87 -1.98
C ILE A 50 -16.64 -0.15 -2.34
N PRO A 51 -16.36 -1.15 -3.21
CA PRO A 51 -17.37 -2.09 -3.64
C PRO A 51 -18.07 -2.71 -2.44
N PRO A 52 -19.42 -2.75 -2.41
CA PRO A 52 -20.16 -3.23 -1.26
C PRO A 52 -19.71 -4.66 -0.94
N SER A 53 -19.20 -4.83 0.27
CA SER A 53 -18.73 -6.13 0.74
C SER A 53 -19.85 -6.87 1.46
N ARG A 54 -19.74 -8.20 1.53
CA ARG A 54 -20.66 -8.96 2.38
C ARG A 54 -20.38 -8.59 3.84
N PRO A 55 -21.39 -8.52 4.72
CA PRO A 55 -21.18 -8.21 6.14
C PRO A 55 -20.15 -9.12 6.84
N SER A 56 -20.08 -10.40 6.43
CA SER A 56 -19.08 -11.34 6.93
C SER A 56 -17.64 -10.96 6.57
N VAL A 57 -17.45 -10.27 5.45
CA VAL A 57 -16.14 -9.81 5.00
C VAL A 57 -15.76 -8.51 5.70
N GLU A 58 -16.70 -7.57 5.86
CA GLU A 58 -16.49 -6.35 6.66
C GLU A 58 -16.10 -6.71 8.10
N GLN A 59 -16.81 -7.66 8.71
CA GLN A 59 -16.48 -8.17 10.04
C GLN A 59 -15.08 -8.78 10.08
N ALA A 60 -14.72 -9.62 9.10
CA ALA A 60 -13.41 -10.25 9.05
C ALA A 60 -12.28 -9.21 8.89
N VAL A 61 -12.49 -8.17 8.09
CA VAL A 61 -11.54 -7.05 7.93
C VAL A 61 -11.37 -6.30 9.24
N SER A 62 -12.47 -6.01 9.94
CA SER A 62 -12.41 -5.33 11.25
C SER A 62 -11.71 -6.16 12.33
N CYS A 63 -11.96 -7.48 12.36
CA CYS A 63 -11.23 -8.40 13.24
C CYS A 63 -9.73 -8.40 12.91
N LEU A 64 -9.36 -8.48 11.64
CA LEU A 64 -7.96 -8.48 11.21
C LEU A 64 -7.27 -7.14 11.53
N ALA A 65 -7.94 -6.00 11.35
CA ALA A 65 -7.38 -4.70 11.74
C ALA A 65 -7.05 -4.65 13.23
N THR A 66 -7.92 -5.22 14.07
CA THR A 66 -7.68 -5.35 15.51
C THR A 66 -6.48 -6.26 15.80
N GLU A 67 -6.39 -7.42 15.13
CA GLU A 67 -5.25 -8.35 15.28
C GLU A 67 -3.93 -7.69 14.88
N ILE A 68 -3.91 -6.94 13.78
CA ILE A 68 -2.73 -6.18 13.32
C ILE A 68 -2.28 -5.19 14.39
N MET A 69 -3.20 -4.42 14.97
CA MET A 69 -2.84 -3.47 16.04
C MET A 69 -2.26 -4.18 17.26
N LEU A 70 -2.82 -5.33 17.65
CA LEU A 70 -2.36 -6.11 18.80
C LEU A 70 -0.98 -6.76 18.58
N ASP A 71 -0.69 -7.18 17.34
CA ASP A 71 0.58 -7.80 16.96
C ASP A 71 1.65 -6.77 16.53
N THR A 72 1.28 -5.49 16.39
CA THR A 72 2.21 -4.42 16.03
C THR A 72 3.23 -4.20 17.16
N PRO A 73 4.54 -4.07 16.85
CA PRO A 73 5.55 -3.74 17.85
C PRO A 73 5.15 -2.49 18.66
N PRO A 74 5.17 -2.55 20.01
CA PRO A 74 4.73 -1.44 20.85
C PRO A 74 5.42 -0.11 20.51
N GLU A 75 6.70 -0.14 20.11
CA GLU A 75 7.46 1.06 19.77
C GLU A 75 6.90 1.77 18.53
N ILE A 76 6.35 1.02 17.58
CA ILE A 76 5.71 1.56 16.38
C ILE A 76 4.32 2.08 16.73
N LEU A 77 3.54 1.25 17.44
CA LEU A 77 2.18 1.61 17.83
C LEU A 77 2.18 2.88 18.68
N ASP A 78 3.05 2.96 19.69
CA ASP A 78 3.21 4.11 20.59
C ASP A 78 3.57 5.39 19.83
N GLU A 79 4.34 5.32 18.74
CA GLU A 79 4.66 6.50 17.93
C GLU A 79 3.46 6.94 17.10
N VAL A 80 2.73 6.00 16.49
CA VAL A 80 1.57 6.29 15.65
C VAL A 80 0.42 6.87 16.49
N VAL A 81 0.13 6.30 17.67
CA VAL A 81 -0.98 6.75 18.52
C VAL A 81 -0.75 8.13 19.18
N LYS A 82 0.47 8.69 19.09
CA LYS A 82 0.72 10.10 19.45
C LYS A 82 0.04 11.07 18.49
N HIS A 83 -0.26 10.63 17.27
CA HIS A 83 -0.78 11.46 16.19
C HIS A 83 -2.25 11.17 15.87
N VAL A 84 -2.70 9.94 16.09
CA VAL A 84 -4.08 9.48 15.83
C VAL A 84 -4.57 8.62 16.98
N ASP A 85 -5.86 8.65 17.29
CA ASP A 85 -6.44 7.70 18.26
C ASP A 85 -6.52 6.28 17.69
N GLU A 86 -6.66 5.30 18.59
CA GLU A 86 -6.71 3.87 18.23
C GLU A 86 -7.87 3.53 17.28
N ASP A 87 -9.05 4.16 17.45
CA ASP A 87 -10.21 3.91 16.58
C ASP A 87 -9.93 4.43 15.15
N THR A 88 -9.34 5.62 15.04
CA THR A 88 -8.92 6.18 13.75
C THR A 88 -7.84 5.33 13.09
N LEU A 89 -6.88 4.82 13.85
CA LEU A 89 -5.85 3.91 13.34
C LEU A 89 -6.45 2.59 12.85
N ALA A 90 -7.37 2.00 13.62
CA ALA A 90 -8.09 0.80 13.23
C ALA A 90 -8.83 1.01 11.91
N TRP A 91 -9.56 2.13 11.78
CA TRP A 91 -10.28 2.46 10.55
C TRP A 91 -9.35 2.68 9.36
N TRP A 92 -8.18 3.28 9.56
CA TRP A 92 -7.16 3.42 8.53
C TRP A 92 -6.60 2.07 8.08
N ILE A 93 -6.35 1.14 9.01
CA ILE A 93 -5.93 -0.23 8.68
C ILE A 93 -7.03 -0.95 7.89
N GLU A 94 -8.30 -0.83 8.31
CA GLU A 94 -9.44 -1.39 7.56
C GLU A 94 -9.52 -0.84 6.14
N HIS A 95 -9.29 0.47 5.97
CA HIS A 95 -9.25 1.12 4.67
C HIS A 95 -8.12 0.55 3.80
N ILE A 96 -6.90 0.41 4.33
CA ILE A 96 -5.77 -0.21 3.61
C ILE A 96 -6.08 -1.65 3.21
N LEU A 97 -6.61 -2.46 4.11
CA LEU A 97 -6.95 -3.86 3.82
C LEU A 97 -7.99 -3.95 2.71
N THR A 98 -8.94 -3.02 2.69
CA THR A 98 -9.99 -2.94 1.67
C THR A 98 -9.42 -2.54 0.31
N VAL A 99 -8.55 -1.52 0.28
CA VAL A 99 -7.80 -1.10 -0.90
C VAL A 99 -6.94 -2.25 -1.42
N GLY A 100 -6.17 -2.92 -0.55
CA GLY A 100 -5.35 -4.08 -0.91
C GLY A 100 -6.16 -5.24 -1.49
N ARG A 101 -7.37 -5.48 -0.99
CA ARG A 101 -8.28 -6.48 -1.56
C ARG A 101 -8.81 -6.08 -2.93
N ALA A 102 -9.13 -4.80 -3.14
CA ALA A 102 -9.49 -4.30 -4.46
C ALA A 102 -8.31 -4.41 -5.44
N LEU A 103 -7.08 -4.20 -4.97
CA LEU A 103 -5.86 -4.34 -5.77
C LEU A 103 -5.68 -5.80 -6.19
N GLU A 104 -5.75 -6.72 -5.23
CA GLU A 104 -5.64 -8.15 -5.49
C GLU A 104 -6.69 -8.62 -6.51
N ALA A 105 -7.92 -8.13 -6.41
CA ALA A 105 -8.97 -8.43 -7.38
C ALA A 105 -8.61 -7.91 -8.77
N SER A 106 -8.17 -6.65 -8.88
CA SER A 106 -7.73 -6.05 -10.15
C SER A 106 -6.56 -6.80 -10.78
N LEU A 107 -5.56 -7.20 -9.98
CA LEU A 107 -4.42 -8.00 -10.43
C LEU A 107 -4.86 -9.38 -10.95
N ARG A 108 -5.78 -10.05 -10.26
CA ARG A 108 -6.31 -11.36 -10.69
C ARG A 108 -7.10 -11.30 -11.99
N ASP A 109 -7.74 -10.16 -12.25
CA ASP A 109 -8.50 -9.93 -13.48
C ASP A 109 -7.62 -9.40 -14.63
N GLY A 110 -6.31 -9.37 -14.45
CA GLY A 110 -5.34 -8.98 -15.48
C GLY A 110 -5.15 -7.47 -15.63
N GLY A 111 -5.50 -6.68 -14.61
CA GLY A 111 -5.38 -5.22 -14.64
C GLY A 111 -3.95 -4.69 -14.85
N LEU A 112 -2.94 -5.56 -14.70
CA LEU A 112 -1.53 -5.28 -14.98
C LEU A 112 -0.93 -6.20 -16.07
N ASP A 113 -1.72 -7.00 -16.78
CA ASP A 113 -1.21 -7.96 -17.78
C ASP A 113 -0.61 -7.29 -19.03
N ASP A 114 -0.85 -5.98 -19.19
CA ASP A 114 -0.34 -5.17 -20.30
C ASP A 114 1.08 -4.59 -20.03
N LEU A 115 1.68 -4.90 -18.87
CA LEU A 115 3.09 -4.60 -18.51
C LEU A 115 4.04 -5.69 -19.00
#